data_AF-A0A9X0H4K1-F1
#
_entry.id   AF-A0A9X0H4K1-F1
#
_cell.length_a   1.000
_cell.length_b   1.000
_cell.length_c   1.000
_cell.angle_alpha   90.00
_cell.angle_beta   90.00
_cell.angle_gamma   90.00
#
_symmetry.space_group_name_H-M   'P 1'
#
loop_
_entity.id
_entity.type
_entity.pdbx_description
1 polymer ?
#
loop_
_entity_poly.entity_id
_entity_poly.type
_entity_poly.pdbx_seq_one_letter_code
_entity_poly.pdbx_strand_id
1 'polypeptide(L)'
;MQGSLLRFDELLEERNAAILVLLSLIGPQLAGLLLFPKESRLRLLWSAALLNLVFAISYNVTDRFTFFLPGVAMLSIIGMIQLRRVLPHNVTRSTLLNLSVLSSPTVVLLAYSLYANGVIHFPEHKEKLPYRDDIRYFMVPYLRDRSAEQFVRAYEQVVPNGALIIADWTPMGAMRSGQAIGLLGGRRLAMCDDNVAIRAALNSNGVYLPRLSYCGTLTQNYRLEEQPAGYSLQAN
;
A
#
# COMPACT_ATOMS: atom_id res chain seq x y z
N MET A 1 5.50 -17.53 8.28
CA MET A 1 4.39 -17.23 9.20
C MET A 1 4.96 -16.89 10.57
N GLN A 2 5.03 -15.60 10.92
CA GLN A 2 5.32 -15.16 12.28
C GLN A 2 4.15 -14.30 12.73
N GLY A 3 3.27 -14.92 13.53
CA GLY A 3 2.24 -14.24 14.28
C GLY A 3 2.90 -13.42 15.39
N SER A 4 3.08 -12.14 15.13
CA SER A 4 3.14 -11.13 16.19
C SER A 4 1.97 -10.21 15.92
N LEU A 5 0.85 -10.53 16.55
CA LEU A 5 -0.43 -9.85 16.41
C LEU A 5 -0.39 -8.40 16.95
N LEU A 6 0.72 -7.97 17.56
CA LEU A 6 0.86 -6.66 18.19
C LEU A 6 2.35 -6.23 18.21
N ARG A 7 2.90 -5.82 17.07
CA ARG A 7 4.11 -4.96 17.07
C ARG A 7 3.67 -3.53 17.37
N PHE A 8 3.51 -3.23 18.66
CA PHE A 8 3.07 -1.92 19.15
C PHE A 8 3.96 -0.76 18.67
N ASP A 9 5.24 -1.01 18.39
CA ASP A 9 6.17 0.00 17.90
C ASP A 9 5.87 0.42 16.44
N GLU A 10 5.59 -0.55 15.56
CA GLU A 10 5.14 -0.28 14.18
C GLU A 10 3.74 0.36 14.18
N LEU A 11 2.87 -0.05 15.11
CA LEU A 11 1.55 0.55 15.34
C LEU A 11 1.64 2.01 15.81
N LEU A 12 2.69 2.44 16.53
CA LEU A 12 2.83 3.81 17.00
C LEU A 12 3.28 4.76 15.89
N GLU A 13 4.17 4.29 15.03
CA GLU A 13 4.62 4.99 13.83
C GLU A 13 3.49 5.06 12.77
N GLU A 14 2.77 3.94 12.56
CA GLU A 14 1.54 3.89 11.76
C GLU A 14 0.40 4.71 12.38
N ARG A 15 0.32 4.85 13.71
CA ARG A 15 -0.69 5.68 14.39
C ARG A 15 -0.45 7.17 14.16
N ASN A 16 0.80 7.63 14.14
CA ASN A 16 1.10 9.02 13.78
C ASN A 16 0.73 9.29 12.31
N ALA A 17 1.02 8.36 11.41
CA ALA A 17 0.58 8.43 10.02
C ALA A 17 -0.96 8.38 9.90
N ALA A 18 -1.64 7.51 10.65
CA ALA A 18 -3.10 7.40 10.66
C ALA A 18 -3.77 8.65 11.26
N ILE A 19 -3.18 9.27 12.27
CA ILE A 19 -3.64 10.54 12.84
C ILE A 19 -3.43 11.67 11.82
N LEU A 20 -2.29 11.74 11.15
CA LEU A 20 -2.04 12.69 10.05
C LEU A 20 -3.02 12.47 8.90
N VAL A 21 -3.33 11.22 8.56
CA VAL A 21 -4.31 10.84 7.54
C VAL A 21 -5.72 11.23 7.99
N LEU A 22 -6.13 10.94 9.22
CA LEU A 22 -7.42 11.37 9.78
C LEU A 22 -7.53 12.91 9.84
N LEU A 23 -6.48 13.61 10.25
CA LEU A 23 -6.39 15.08 10.17
C LEU A 23 -6.45 15.58 8.73
N SER A 24 -5.81 14.87 7.78
CA SER A 24 -5.82 15.23 6.36
C SER A 24 -7.18 15.02 5.71
N LEU A 25 -7.91 13.96 6.08
CA LEU A 25 -9.20 13.62 5.47
C LEU A 25 -10.37 14.31 6.15
N ILE A 26 -10.28 14.58 7.45
CA ILE A 26 -11.39 15.10 8.26
C ILE A 26 -11.16 16.56 8.69
N GLY A 27 -9.96 17.12 8.55
CA GLY A 27 -9.69 18.57 8.68
C GLY A 27 -10.45 19.29 9.82
N PRO A 28 -11.06 20.47 9.58
CA PRO A 28 -11.89 21.16 10.58
C PRO A 28 -13.20 20.43 10.91
N GLN A 29 -13.61 19.43 10.13
CA GLN A 29 -14.78 18.60 10.40
C GLN A 29 -14.59 17.73 11.66
N LEU A 30 -13.35 17.54 12.15
CA LEU A 30 -13.05 16.91 13.44
C LEU A 30 -13.69 17.66 14.62
N ALA A 31 -13.77 19.00 14.53
CA ALA A 31 -14.45 19.81 15.55
C ALA A 31 -15.95 19.50 15.62
N GLY A 32 -16.58 19.16 14.49
CA GLY A 32 -17.98 18.72 14.42
C GLY A 32 -18.19 17.30 14.98
N LEU A 33 -17.15 16.47 15.01
CA LEU A 33 -17.18 15.11 15.55
C LEU A 33 -16.95 15.04 17.07
N LEU A 34 -16.26 16.03 17.65
CA LEU A 34 -16.16 16.21 19.10
C LEU A 34 -17.53 16.45 19.75
N LEU A 35 -18.48 16.98 18.98
CA LEU A 35 -19.86 17.11 19.41
C LEU A 35 -20.58 15.79 19.18
N PHE A 36 -20.91 15.07 20.25
CA PHE A 36 -21.62 13.80 20.13
C PHE A 36 -22.99 14.00 19.46
N PRO A 37 -23.35 13.25 18.40
CA PRO A 37 -24.60 13.46 17.69
C PRO A 37 -25.81 13.20 18.59
N LYS A 38 -26.69 14.19 18.72
CA LYS A 38 -27.90 14.06 19.55
C LYS A 38 -28.96 13.15 18.92
N GLU A 39 -29.00 13.03 17.60
CA GLU A 39 -29.99 12.20 16.88
C GLU A 39 -29.58 10.72 16.79
N SER A 40 -30.54 9.82 17.01
CA SER A 40 -30.30 8.37 17.01
C SER A 40 -29.75 7.83 15.68
N ARG A 41 -30.19 8.39 14.54
CA ARG A 41 -29.70 7.99 13.21
C ARG A 41 -28.23 8.36 13.00
N LEU A 42 -27.83 9.56 13.44
CA LEU A 42 -26.44 10.03 13.36
C LEU A 42 -25.52 9.24 14.31
N ARG A 43 -26.02 8.82 15.49
CA ARG A 43 -25.27 7.93 16.39
C ARG A 43 -25.01 6.57 15.78
N LEU A 44 -25.99 5.98 15.10
CA LEU A 44 -25.82 4.70 14.41
C LEU A 44 -24.73 4.78 13.32
N LEU A 45 -24.77 5.85 12.52
CA LEU A 45 -23.75 6.09 11.49
C LEU A 45 -22.37 6.34 12.11
N TRP A 46 -22.31 7.07 13.22
CA TRP A 46 -21.07 7.29 13.96
C TRP A 46 -20.49 5.98 14.52
N SER A 47 -21.33 5.13 15.12
CA SER A 47 -20.88 3.84 15.64
C SER A 47 -20.46 2.89 14.51
N ALA A 48 -21.16 2.90 13.38
CA ALA A 48 -20.78 2.12 12.20
C ALA A 48 -19.43 2.58 11.63
N ALA A 49 -19.20 3.89 11.56
CA ALA A 49 -17.93 4.46 11.12
C ALA A 49 -16.78 4.12 12.09
N LEU A 50 -17.02 4.19 13.40
CA LEU A 50 -16.03 3.80 14.41
C LEU A 50 -15.70 2.31 14.31
N LEU A 51 -16.71 1.45 14.15
CA LEU A 51 -16.51 0.02 13.99
C LEU A 51 -15.74 -0.30 12.70
N ASN A 52 -16.01 0.43 11.61
CA ASN A 52 -15.22 0.32 10.38
C ASN A 52 -13.76 0.76 10.58
N LEU A 53 -13.49 1.83 11.32
CA LEU A 53 -12.11 2.24 11.65
C LEU A 53 -11.40 1.18 12.50
N VAL A 54 -12.07 0.63 13.51
CA VAL A 54 -11.52 -0.45 14.35
C VAL A 54 -11.20 -1.67 13.50
N PHE A 55 -12.11 -2.04 12.59
CA PHE A 55 -11.90 -3.09 11.62
C PHE A 55 -10.68 -2.81 10.73
N ALA A 56 -10.59 -1.61 10.15
CA ALA A 56 -9.49 -1.22 9.26
C ALA A 56 -8.13 -1.23 9.96
N ILE A 57 -8.08 -0.81 11.23
CA ILE A 57 -6.87 -0.86 12.07
C ILE A 57 -6.49 -2.31 12.40
N SER A 58 -7.49 -3.17 12.67
CA SER A 58 -7.25 -4.57 13.03
C SER A 58 -6.84 -5.45 11.85
N TYR A 59 -7.05 -4.98 10.61
CA TYR A 59 -6.81 -5.75 9.40
C TYR A 59 -5.37 -5.56 8.90
N ASN A 60 -4.54 -6.59 9.06
CA ASN A 60 -3.14 -6.56 8.67
C ASN A 60 -2.95 -7.01 7.20
N VAL A 61 -3.43 -6.17 6.26
CA VAL A 61 -3.25 -6.37 4.81
C VAL A 61 -2.61 -5.13 4.21
N THR A 62 -1.79 -5.33 3.18
CA THR A 62 -0.98 -4.30 2.50
C THR A 62 -1.82 -3.10 2.01
N ASP A 63 -3.03 -3.35 1.52
CA ASP A 63 -3.95 -2.30 1.04
C ASP A 63 -4.95 -1.83 2.11
N ARG A 64 -4.64 -1.96 3.40
CA ARG A 64 -5.60 -1.63 4.47
C ARG A 64 -6.14 -0.20 4.43
N PHE A 65 -5.39 0.73 3.81
CA PHE A 65 -5.81 2.12 3.61
C PHE A 65 -7.17 2.25 2.89
N THR A 66 -7.50 1.35 1.96
CA THR A 66 -8.80 1.39 1.29
C THR A 66 -9.96 1.06 2.23
N PHE A 67 -9.71 0.30 3.30
CA PHE A 67 -10.73 -0.02 4.30
C PHE A 67 -11.08 1.17 5.21
N PHE A 68 -10.23 2.20 5.27
CA PHE A 68 -10.52 3.44 6.00
C PHE A 68 -11.48 4.36 5.23
N LEU A 69 -11.55 4.25 3.90
CA LEU A 69 -12.32 5.18 3.04
C LEU A 69 -13.80 5.27 3.45
N PRO A 70 -14.54 4.17 3.68
CA PRO A 70 -15.96 4.26 4.03
C PRO A 70 -16.19 4.95 5.38
N GLY A 71 -15.42 4.58 6.41
CA GLY A 71 -15.54 5.15 7.75
C GLY A 71 -15.18 6.63 7.75
N VAL A 72 -14.10 7.00 7.08
CA VAL A 72 -13.68 8.40 6.96
C VAL A 72 -14.71 9.23 6.19
N ALA A 73 -15.27 8.72 5.09
CA ALA A 73 -16.33 9.41 4.35
C ALA A 73 -17.57 9.67 5.22
N MET A 74 -18.02 8.66 5.98
CA MET A 74 -19.14 8.82 6.91
C MET A 74 -18.85 9.86 7.99
N LEU A 75 -17.65 9.85 8.57
CA LEU A 75 -17.23 10.82 9.59
C LEU A 75 -17.18 12.25 9.01
N SER A 76 -16.66 12.44 7.80
CA SER A 76 -16.64 13.75 7.14
C SER A 76 -18.05 14.28 6.88
N ILE A 77 -19.00 13.43 6.47
CA ILE A 77 -20.42 13.82 6.29
C ILE A 77 -21.04 14.23 7.63
N ILE A 78 -20.87 13.41 8.68
CA ILE A 78 -21.40 13.70 10.02
C ILE A 78 -20.80 15.01 10.56
N GLY A 79 -19.48 15.17 10.44
CA GLY A 79 -18.76 16.37 10.86
C GLY A 79 -19.28 17.61 10.16
N MET A 80 -19.58 17.54 8.87
CA MET A 80 -20.17 18.64 8.10
C MET A 80 -21.59 19.01 8.57
N ILE A 81 -22.44 18.01 8.83
CA ILE A 81 -23.80 18.22 9.36
C ILE A 81 -23.74 18.91 10.72
N GLN A 82 -22.84 18.48 11.60
CA GLN A 82 -22.65 19.04 12.94
C GLN A 82 -22.07 20.45 12.90
N LEU A 83 -21.02 20.67 12.11
CA LEU A 83 -20.38 21.97 11.94
C LEU A 83 -21.37 23.01 11.43
N ARG A 84 -22.26 22.62 10.50
CA ARG A 84 -23.36 23.46 10.02
C ARG A 84 -24.31 23.89 11.14
N ARG A 85 -24.53 23.09 12.19
CA ARG A 85 -25.42 23.44 13.32
C ARG A 85 -24.79 24.44 14.30
N VAL A 86 -23.46 24.42 14.42
CA VAL A 86 -22.72 25.26 15.39
C VAL A 86 -22.41 26.64 14.81
N LEU A 87 -22.16 26.72 13.51
CA LEU A 87 -21.81 27.99 12.86
C LEU A 87 -23.00 28.96 12.82
N PRO A 88 -22.77 30.26 13.09
CA PRO A 88 -23.80 31.30 13.03
C PRO A 88 -24.35 31.45 11.61
N HIS A 89 -25.61 31.85 11.48
CA HIS A 89 -26.32 31.89 10.19
C HIS A 89 -25.96 33.15 9.38
N ASN A 90 -24.76 33.21 8.83
CA ASN A 90 -24.23 34.34 8.06
C ASN A 90 -23.56 33.90 6.75
N VAL A 91 -23.20 34.86 5.89
CA VAL A 91 -22.54 34.59 4.59
C VAL A 91 -21.20 33.87 4.81
N THR A 92 -20.47 34.22 5.87
CA THR A 92 -19.19 33.59 6.21
C THR A 92 -19.32 32.09 6.51
N ARG A 93 -20.48 31.61 7.01
CA ARG A 93 -20.73 30.18 7.21
C ARG A 93 -20.68 29.40 5.90
N SER A 94 -21.31 29.92 4.84
CA SER A 94 -21.28 29.25 3.53
C SER A 94 -19.86 29.18 2.98
N THR A 95 -19.10 30.27 3.12
CA THR A 95 -17.71 30.33 2.66
C THR A 95 -16.82 29.36 3.44
N LEU A 96 -16.96 29.29 4.77
CA LEU A 96 -16.16 28.40 5.63
C LEU A 96 -16.45 26.92 5.34
N LEU A 97 -17.74 26.59 5.17
CA LEU A 97 -18.19 25.25 4.82
C LEU A 97 -17.67 24.84 3.44
N ASN A 98 -17.73 25.73 2.44
CA ASN A 98 -17.18 25.45 1.10
C ASN A 98 -15.65 25.29 1.14
N LEU A 99 -14.92 26.13 1.90
CA LEU A 99 -13.47 26.00 2.07
C LEU A 99 -13.08 24.69 2.76
N SER A 100 -13.90 24.19 3.70
CA SER A 100 -13.62 22.93 4.40
C SER A 100 -13.55 21.71 3.49
N VAL A 101 -14.21 21.75 2.32
CA VAL A 101 -14.11 20.66 1.34
C VAL A 101 -12.72 20.62 0.70
N LEU A 102 -12.06 21.78 0.57
CA LEU A 102 -10.72 21.91 0.00
C LEU A 102 -9.63 21.50 0.98
N SER A 103 -9.91 21.32 2.28
CA SER A 103 -8.88 20.95 3.25
C SER A 103 -8.23 19.61 2.90
N SER A 104 -9.03 18.63 2.46
CA SER A 104 -8.50 17.30 2.13
C SER A 104 -7.51 17.28 0.96
N PRO A 105 -7.85 17.78 -0.25
CA PRO A 105 -6.87 17.85 -1.33
C PRO A 105 -5.68 18.74 -0.98
N THR A 106 -5.88 19.82 -0.22
CA THR A 106 -4.79 20.71 0.22
C THR A 106 -3.79 19.99 1.13
N VAL A 107 -4.26 19.20 2.10
CA VAL A 107 -3.36 18.47 2.99
C VAL A 107 -2.64 17.33 2.25
N VAL A 108 -3.31 16.64 1.32
CA VAL A 108 -2.65 15.61 0.49
C VAL A 108 -1.52 16.21 -0.35
N LEU A 109 -1.77 17.35 -1.01
CA LEU A 109 -0.75 18.05 -1.80
C LEU A 109 0.39 18.58 -0.93
N LEU A 110 0.07 19.13 0.25
CA LEU A 110 1.07 19.60 1.20
C LEU A 110 1.94 18.45 1.71
N ALA A 111 1.34 17.33 2.08
CA ALA A 111 2.05 16.13 2.51
C ALA A 111 2.98 15.60 1.41
N TYR A 112 2.50 15.55 0.16
CA TYR A 112 3.34 15.16 -0.98
C TYR A 112 4.50 16.14 -1.19
N SER A 113 4.23 17.45 -1.12
CA SER A 113 5.26 18.48 -1.25
C SER A 113 6.32 18.36 -0.16
N LEU A 114 5.93 18.14 1.10
CA LEU A 114 6.87 17.94 2.20
C LEU A 114 7.72 16.68 2.00
N TYR A 115 7.12 15.60 1.51
CA TYR A 115 7.84 14.37 1.17
C TYR A 115 8.83 14.57 0.02
N ALA A 116 8.39 15.21 -1.07
CA ALA A 116 9.22 15.47 -2.24
C ALA A 116 10.43 16.37 -1.93
N ASN A 117 10.30 17.24 -0.91
CA ASN A 117 11.40 18.06 -0.39
C ASN A 117 12.25 17.37 0.68
N GLY A 118 11.97 16.11 1.02
CA GLY A 118 12.70 15.33 2.03
C GLY A 118 12.45 15.76 3.48
N VAL A 119 11.42 16.57 3.75
CA VAL A 119 11.08 17.08 5.10
C VAL A 119 10.42 15.99 5.93
N ILE A 120 9.59 15.15 5.31
CA ILE A 120 8.94 14.01 5.96
C ILE A 120 9.27 12.72 5.22
N HIS A 121 9.39 11.64 5.98
CA HIS A 121 9.60 10.29 5.45
C HIS A 121 8.35 9.47 5.77
N PHE A 122 7.79 8.82 4.77
CA PHE A 122 6.68 7.90 4.95
C PHE A 122 7.21 6.48 5.13
N PRO A 123 6.50 5.63 5.90
CA PRO A 123 6.88 4.23 6.04
C PRO A 123 6.81 3.55 4.66
N GLU A 124 7.96 3.02 4.21
CA GLU A 124 8.05 2.19 3.00
C GLU A 124 7.88 0.70 3.35
N HIS A 125 7.59 -0.15 2.36
CA HIS A 125 7.54 -1.59 2.59
C HIS A 125 8.88 -2.11 3.13
N LYS A 126 8.82 -3.07 4.06
CA LYS A 126 10.00 -3.79 4.56
C LYS A 126 10.83 -4.45 3.45
N GLU A 127 10.18 -4.80 2.35
CA GLU A 127 10.83 -5.31 1.14
C GLU A 127 10.29 -4.53 -0.05
N LYS A 128 11.13 -3.65 -0.60
CA LYS A 128 10.79 -2.79 -1.74
C LYS A 128 10.80 -3.63 -3.01
N LEU A 129 9.73 -3.55 -3.80
CA LEU A 129 9.76 -4.11 -5.15
C LEU A 129 10.80 -3.35 -5.98
N PRO A 130 11.69 -4.05 -6.71
CA PRO A 130 12.70 -3.37 -7.51
C PRO A 130 12.07 -2.38 -8.48
N TYR A 131 12.65 -1.18 -8.57
CA TYR A 131 12.20 -0.08 -9.44
C TYR A 131 10.81 0.51 -9.11
N ARG A 132 10.15 0.08 -8.03
CA ARG A 132 8.88 0.68 -7.56
C ARG A 132 9.13 1.71 -6.47
N ASP A 133 8.66 2.93 -6.70
CA ASP A 133 8.54 3.97 -5.69
C ASP A 133 7.13 3.92 -5.10
N ASP A 134 7.00 3.31 -3.92
CA ASP A 134 5.70 3.09 -3.27
C ASP A 134 4.97 4.39 -2.97
N ILE A 135 5.68 5.40 -2.48
CA ILE A 135 5.05 6.66 -2.08
C ILE A 135 4.58 7.42 -3.32
N ARG A 136 5.42 7.49 -4.36
CA ARG A 136 5.02 8.12 -5.62
C ARG A 136 3.86 7.37 -6.29
N TYR A 137 3.84 6.04 -6.21
CA TYR A 137 2.77 5.21 -6.75
C TYR A 137 1.40 5.53 -6.14
N PHE A 138 1.34 5.80 -4.83
CA PHE A 138 0.09 6.12 -4.14
C PHE A 138 -0.29 7.61 -4.18
N MET A 139 0.68 8.53 -4.19
CA MET A 139 0.40 9.96 -4.00
C MET A 139 0.17 10.75 -5.28
N VAL A 140 0.61 10.25 -6.45
CA VAL A 140 0.50 11.00 -7.70
C VAL A 140 -0.63 10.44 -8.56
N PRO A 141 -1.74 11.18 -8.74
CA PRO A 141 -2.87 10.72 -9.52
C PRO A 141 -2.50 10.56 -11.01
N TYR A 142 -3.00 9.49 -11.64
CA TYR A 142 -2.79 9.17 -13.07
C TYR A 142 -1.32 9.01 -13.48
N LEU A 143 -0.53 8.27 -12.68
CA LEU A 143 0.86 7.99 -13.05
C LEU A 143 0.95 7.20 -14.36
N ARG A 144 1.74 7.69 -15.31
CA ARG A 144 2.42 6.80 -16.28
C ARG A 144 3.53 6.05 -15.56
N ASP A 145 3.16 5.10 -14.71
CA ASP A 145 4.14 4.23 -14.06
C ASP A 145 4.71 3.25 -15.10
N ARG A 146 6.04 3.14 -15.12
CA ARG A 146 6.77 2.17 -15.94
C ARG A 146 7.63 1.24 -15.09
N SER A 147 7.46 1.25 -13.77
CA SER A 147 8.22 0.40 -12.84
C SER A 147 8.13 -1.09 -13.23
N ALA A 148 6.94 -1.59 -13.56
CA ALA A 148 6.73 -2.96 -14.00
C ALA A 148 7.46 -3.29 -15.31
N GLU A 149 7.49 -2.36 -16.27
CA GLU A 149 8.22 -2.55 -17.52
C GLU A 149 9.74 -2.57 -17.27
N GLN A 150 10.24 -1.62 -16.47
CA GLN A 150 11.66 -1.54 -16.10
C GLN A 150 12.10 -2.80 -15.35
N PHE A 151 11.28 -3.28 -14.42
CA PHE A 151 11.49 -4.52 -13.68
C PHE A 151 11.64 -5.72 -14.63
N VAL A 152 10.71 -5.91 -15.56
CA VAL A 152 10.77 -7.02 -16.53
C VAL A 152 12.01 -6.91 -17.42
N ARG A 153 12.36 -5.71 -17.90
CA ARG A 153 13.55 -5.49 -18.72
C ARG A 153 14.85 -5.75 -17.97
N ALA A 154 14.92 -5.38 -16.69
CA ALA A 154 16.07 -5.70 -15.84
C ALA A 154 16.20 -7.22 -15.65
N TYR A 155 15.08 -7.90 -15.41
CA TYR A 155 15.03 -9.36 -15.30
C TYR A 155 15.45 -10.07 -16.59
N GLU A 156 15.07 -9.55 -17.76
CA GLU A 156 15.50 -10.08 -19.05
C GLU A 156 17.03 -10.09 -19.20
N GLN A 157 17.70 -9.07 -18.67
CA GLN A 157 19.16 -8.94 -18.79
C GLN A 157 19.92 -9.84 -17.83
N VAL A 158 19.37 -10.09 -16.65
CA VAL A 158 20.05 -10.81 -15.55
C VAL A 158 19.75 -12.30 -15.58
N VAL A 159 18.51 -12.69 -15.89
CA VAL A 159 18.09 -14.09 -15.83
C VAL A 159 18.41 -14.78 -17.16
N PRO A 160 19.13 -15.91 -17.17
CA PRO A 160 19.45 -16.64 -18.39
C PRO A 160 18.20 -17.30 -19.01
N ASN A 161 18.25 -17.51 -20.32
CA ASN A 161 17.20 -18.23 -21.05
C ASN A 161 17.01 -19.65 -20.47
N GLY A 162 15.77 -20.11 -20.34
CA GLY A 162 15.44 -21.43 -19.78
C GLY A 162 15.42 -21.51 -18.25
N ALA A 163 15.85 -20.46 -17.55
CA ALA A 163 15.77 -20.41 -16.09
C ALA A 163 14.33 -20.46 -15.58
N LEU A 164 14.18 -20.91 -14.33
CA LEU A 164 12.91 -20.87 -13.61
C LEU A 164 12.87 -19.60 -12.77
N ILE A 165 11.84 -18.78 -12.96
CA ILE A 165 11.59 -17.60 -12.14
C ILE A 165 10.39 -17.91 -11.23
N ILE A 166 10.60 -17.81 -9.93
CA ILE A 166 9.59 -18.05 -8.90
C ILE A 166 9.24 -16.71 -8.24
N ALA A 167 7.96 -16.37 -8.26
CA ALA A 167 7.45 -15.09 -7.81
C ALA A 167 6.07 -15.23 -7.18
N ASP A 168 5.70 -14.37 -6.25
CA ASP A 168 4.29 -14.26 -5.85
C ASP A 168 3.47 -13.47 -6.86
N TRP A 169 2.19 -13.27 -6.56
CA TRP A 169 1.21 -12.68 -7.47
C TRP A 169 1.60 -11.29 -8.00
N THR A 170 2.38 -10.50 -7.26
CA THR A 170 2.67 -9.10 -7.61
C THR A 170 3.70 -8.99 -8.75
N PRO A 171 4.95 -9.45 -8.62
CA PRO A 171 5.88 -9.48 -9.76
C PRO A 171 5.46 -10.48 -10.85
N MET A 172 4.70 -11.54 -10.51
CA MET A 172 4.20 -12.48 -11.50
C MET A 172 3.31 -11.82 -12.56
N GLY A 173 2.45 -10.88 -12.17
CA GLY A 173 1.61 -10.14 -13.12
C GLY A 173 2.43 -9.38 -14.16
N ALA A 174 3.47 -8.67 -13.71
CA ALA A 174 4.39 -7.96 -14.59
C ALA A 174 5.15 -8.92 -15.52
N MET A 175 5.68 -10.03 -14.99
CA MET A 175 6.42 -11.02 -15.78
C MET A 175 5.57 -11.69 -16.86
N ARG A 176 4.35 -12.11 -16.51
CA ARG A 176 3.41 -12.71 -17.48
C ARG A 176 3.03 -11.72 -18.58
N SER A 177 2.82 -10.45 -18.24
CA SER A 177 2.60 -9.40 -19.24
C SER A 177 3.83 -9.20 -20.13
N GLY A 178 5.04 -9.23 -19.56
CA GLY A 178 6.30 -9.25 -20.28
C GLY A 178 6.41 -10.41 -21.28
N GLN A 179 6.06 -11.62 -20.84
CA GLN A 179 6.03 -12.82 -21.69
C GLN A 179 5.05 -12.71 -22.84
N ALA A 180 3.87 -12.14 -22.61
CA ALA A 180 2.88 -11.93 -23.66
C ALA A 180 3.37 -11.00 -24.79
N ILE A 181 4.31 -10.09 -24.49
CA ILE A 181 4.92 -9.17 -25.47
C ILE A 181 6.31 -9.62 -25.96
N GLY A 182 6.73 -10.84 -25.62
CA GLY A 182 7.98 -11.44 -26.10
C GLY A 182 9.22 -11.17 -25.24
N LEU A 183 9.09 -10.51 -24.09
CA LEU A 183 10.14 -10.46 -23.08
C LEU A 183 10.12 -11.74 -22.23
N LEU A 184 11.19 -12.06 -21.52
CA LEU A 184 11.37 -13.29 -20.73
C LEU A 184 11.17 -14.57 -21.55
N GLY A 185 11.51 -14.49 -22.84
CA GLY A 185 11.39 -15.58 -23.80
C GLY A 185 12.17 -16.82 -23.34
N GLY A 186 11.53 -17.98 -23.45
CA GLY A 186 12.14 -19.27 -23.08
C GLY A 186 12.32 -19.50 -21.57
N ARG A 187 12.01 -18.53 -20.69
CA ARG A 187 12.06 -18.69 -19.24
C ARG A 187 10.74 -19.25 -18.72
N ARG A 188 10.79 -20.04 -17.66
CA ARG A 188 9.59 -20.62 -17.03
C ARG A 188 9.20 -19.78 -15.83
N LEU A 189 7.91 -19.48 -15.70
CA LEU A 189 7.37 -18.74 -14.55
C LEU A 189 6.58 -19.69 -13.64
N ALA A 190 6.74 -19.54 -12.33
CA ALA A 190 6.00 -20.29 -11.33
C ALA A 190 5.63 -19.41 -10.13
N MET A 191 4.45 -19.64 -9.57
CA MET A 191 4.04 -19.00 -8.32
C MET A 191 4.77 -19.63 -7.13
N CYS A 192 4.96 -18.88 -6.05
CA CYS A 192 5.59 -19.40 -4.83
C CYS A 192 4.79 -20.56 -4.17
N ASP A 193 3.50 -20.67 -4.48
CA ASP A 193 2.64 -21.77 -4.02
C ASP A 193 2.56 -22.96 -5.01
N ASP A 194 3.21 -22.87 -6.17
CA ASP A 194 3.19 -23.94 -7.17
C ASP A 194 4.14 -25.09 -6.77
N ASN A 195 3.69 -26.33 -6.97
CA ASN A 195 4.51 -27.52 -6.81
C ASN A 195 5.47 -27.66 -8.00
N VAL A 196 6.64 -27.01 -7.93
CA VAL A 196 7.65 -27.04 -9.00
C VAL A 196 8.88 -27.85 -8.58
N ALA A 197 9.44 -28.61 -9.52
CA ALA A 197 10.67 -29.36 -9.34
C ALA A 197 11.92 -28.45 -9.31
N ILE A 198 12.09 -27.70 -8.21
CA ILE A 198 13.17 -26.71 -8.03
C ILE A 198 14.55 -27.35 -8.21
N ARG A 199 14.78 -28.55 -7.67
CA ARG A 199 16.06 -29.27 -7.82
C ARG A 199 16.44 -29.54 -9.28
N ALA A 200 15.46 -29.91 -10.11
CA ALA A 200 15.71 -30.12 -11.53
C ALA A 200 16.01 -28.79 -12.26
N ALA A 201 15.34 -27.70 -11.85
CA ALA A 201 15.58 -26.37 -12.40
C ALA A 201 16.96 -25.80 -11.98
N LEU A 202 17.42 -26.05 -10.75
CA LEU A 202 18.76 -25.67 -10.27
C LEU A 202 19.87 -26.30 -11.11
N ASN A 203 19.72 -27.57 -11.49
CA ASN A 203 20.72 -28.31 -12.27
C ASN A 203 20.72 -27.97 -13.78
N SER A 204 19.77 -27.16 -14.24
CA SER A 204 19.70 -26.70 -15.63
C SER A 204 20.19 -25.26 -15.73
N ASN A 205 19.27 -24.31 -15.69
CA ASN A 205 19.56 -22.90 -15.97
C ASN A 205 19.35 -22.00 -14.73
N GLY A 206 19.28 -22.59 -13.54
CA GLY A 206 19.15 -21.87 -12.28
C GLY A 206 17.70 -21.48 -11.95
N VAL A 207 17.54 -20.98 -10.72
CA VAL A 207 16.25 -20.52 -10.19
C VAL A 207 16.39 -19.14 -9.58
N TYR A 208 15.49 -18.23 -9.93
CA TYR A 208 15.55 -16.82 -9.56
C TYR A 208 14.28 -16.37 -8.86
N LEU A 209 14.41 -15.49 -7.87
CA LEU A 209 13.30 -14.89 -7.12
C LEU A 209 13.38 -13.36 -7.11
N PRO A 210 12.28 -12.64 -7.39
CA PRO A 210 12.19 -11.18 -7.21
C PRO A 210 12.21 -10.70 -5.80
N ARG A 211 11.60 -11.47 -4.90
CA ARG A 211 11.45 -11.11 -3.49
C ARG A 211 11.18 -12.34 -2.65
N LEU A 212 11.40 -12.22 -1.36
CA LEU A 212 11.41 -13.32 -0.40
C LEU A 212 10.16 -13.34 0.49
N SER A 213 9.52 -12.19 0.72
CA SER A 213 8.40 -11.99 1.66
C SER A 213 7.27 -13.01 1.57
N TYR A 214 6.94 -13.46 0.36
CA TYR A 214 5.84 -14.40 0.10
C TYR A 214 6.32 -15.81 -0.27
N CYS A 215 7.63 -16.03 -0.34
CA CYS A 215 8.25 -17.27 -0.81
C CYS A 215 9.12 -17.92 0.28
N GLY A 216 8.82 -17.61 1.56
CA GLY A 216 9.66 -17.95 2.71
C GLY A 216 9.84 -19.45 2.97
N THR A 217 9.00 -20.32 2.41
CA THR A 217 9.21 -21.79 2.44
C THR A 217 10.38 -22.23 1.56
N LEU A 218 10.67 -21.48 0.49
CA LEU A 218 11.79 -21.74 -0.42
C LEU A 218 13.11 -21.29 0.17
N THR A 219 13.10 -20.15 0.87
CA THR A 219 14.32 -19.55 1.46
C THR A 219 14.89 -20.35 2.63
N GLN A 220 14.11 -21.25 3.23
CA GLN A 220 14.56 -22.11 4.32
C GLN A 220 15.38 -23.32 3.86
N ASN A 221 15.22 -23.73 2.60
CA ASN A 221 15.73 -25.01 2.10
C ASN A 221 16.94 -24.88 1.15
N TYR A 222 17.31 -23.65 0.78
CA TYR A 222 18.32 -23.36 -0.24
C TYR A 222 19.12 -22.11 0.12
N ARG A 223 20.37 -22.04 -0.34
CA ARG A 223 21.21 -20.86 -0.18
C ARG A 223 20.79 -19.78 -1.18
N LEU A 224 20.71 -18.53 -0.73
CA LEU A 224 20.38 -17.37 -1.54
C LEU A 224 21.65 -16.59 -1.89
N GLU A 225 21.74 -16.14 -3.14
CA GLU A 225 22.75 -15.21 -3.62
C GLU A 225 22.05 -13.96 -4.16
N GLU A 226 22.51 -12.78 -3.74
CA GLU A 226 21.95 -11.51 -4.18
C GLU A 226 22.32 -11.22 -5.63
N GLN A 227 21.33 -10.79 -6.40
CA GLN A 227 21.47 -10.39 -7.79
C GLN A 227 21.04 -8.91 -7.95
N PRO A 228 21.48 -8.22 -9.03
CA PRO A 228 21.12 -6.82 -9.26
C PRO A 228 19.60 -6.55 -9.27
N ALA A 229 18.81 -7.57 -9.62
CA ALA A 229 17.36 -7.56 -9.49
C ALA A 229 16.94 -8.89 -8.84
N GLY A 230 16.84 -8.92 -7.51
CA GLY A 230 16.36 -10.06 -6.73
C GLY A 230 17.44 -11.03 -6.26
N TYR A 231 17.15 -12.33 -6.32
CA TYR A 231 17.95 -13.40 -5.74
C TYR A 231 18.06 -14.60 -6.69
N SER A 232 19.19 -15.30 -6.65
CA SER A 232 19.34 -16.65 -7.23
C SER A 232 19.42 -17.70 -6.13
N LEU A 233 18.79 -18.84 -6.35
CA LEU A 233 18.92 -20.01 -5.48
C LEU A 233 20.15 -20.82 -5.89
N GLN A 234 20.89 -21.28 -4.90
CA GLN A 234 21.94 -22.28 -5.07
C GLN A 234 21.58 -23.57 -4.33
N ALA A 235 22.06 -24.70 -4.86
CA ALA A 235 22.04 -25.95 -4.13
C ALA A 235 22.95 -25.83 -2.89
N ASN A 236 22.49 -26.38 -1.76
CA ASN A 236 23.33 -26.53 -0.56
C ASN A 236 24.40 -27.59 -0.75
#